data_AF-A0A497CW37-F1
#
_entry.id   AF-A0A497CW37-F1
#
_cell.length_a   1.000
_cell.length_b   1.000
_cell.length_c   1.000
_cell.angle_alpha   90.00
_cell.angle_beta   90.00
_cell.angle_gamma   90.00
#
_symmetry.space_group_name_H-M   'P 1'
#
loop_
_entity.id
_entity.type
_entity.pdbx_description
1 polymer ?
#
loop_
_entity_poly.entity_id
_entity_poly.type
_entity_poly.pdbx_seq_one_letter_code
_entity_poly.pdbx_strand_id
1 'polypeptide(L)'
;MQKTTLLRVVVSSPEGDRTPEKYRNYWLARAMVNLGMIDSLGYGIHTMYLSQRNRYFPLPDYLLSEPQKVVLQIYGHSIDENYSKLLIERKDLPLSHVILLDRIQKKLLITNEAASLLRKEKLIEGRKPNYFVAASVADVTDDKAAYIRNKAFDDAHYKDMVVSYLKKFKKANRMEIENLLTPKLSDVLSDKQKKDKVKNLLQSMRKDKKIRLANRYWVSI
;
A
#
# COMPACT_ATOMS: atom_id res chain seq x y z
N MET A 1 -37.64 -14.89 -20.72
CA MET A 1 -37.25 -13.70 -19.92
C MET A 1 -36.58 -14.16 -18.63
N GLN A 2 -35.25 -14.28 -18.60
CA GLN A 2 -34.52 -14.58 -17.37
C GLN A 2 -34.22 -13.26 -16.65
N LYS A 3 -34.74 -13.12 -15.41
CA LYS A 3 -34.47 -11.99 -14.53
C LYS A 3 -33.02 -12.08 -14.04
N THR A 4 -32.15 -11.24 -14.59
CA THR A 4 -30.79 -11.02 -14.07
C THR A 4 -30.88 -10.38 -12.68
N THR A 5 -30.78 -11.20 -11.64
CA THR A 5 -30.66 -10.71 -10.26
C THR A 5 -29.20 -10.35 -10.03
N LEU A 6 -28.90 -9.05 -10.08
CA LEU A 6 -27.62 -8.50 -9.62
C LEU A 6 -27.52 -8.72 -8.11
N LEU A 7 -26.79 -9.76 -7.69
CA LEU A 7 -26.44 -9.97 -6.29
C LEU A 7 -25.39 -8.91 -5.89
N ARG A 8 -25.87 -7.78 -5.38
CA ARG A 8 -25.07 -6.83 -4.60
C ARG A 8 -24.45 -7.58 -3.43
N VAL A 9 -23.13 -7.70 -3.40
CA VAL A 9 -22.41 -7.98 -2.15
C VAL A 9 -22.54 -6.71 -1.32
N VAL A 10 -23.47 -6.72 -0.37
CA VAL A 10 -23.55 -5.69 0.67
C VAL A 10 -22.38 -5.96 1.60
N VAL A 11 -21.26 -5.24 1.40
CA VAL A 11 -20.25 -5.11 2.44
C VAL A 11 -20.93 -4.33 3.56
N SER A 12 -21.28 -5.03 4.65
CA SER A 12 -22.17 -4.57 5.73
C SER A 12 -21.61 -3.41 6.57
N SER A 13 -20.35 -3.03 6.36
CA SER A 13 -19.80 -1.76 6.81
C SER A 13 -18.52 -1.45 6.02
N PRO A 14 -18.33 -0.21 5.51
CA PRO A 14 -17.09 0.17 4.83
C PRO A 14 -15.84 0.09 5.72
N GLU A 15 -16.00 -0.05 7.05
CA GLU A 15 -14.91 -0.16 8.02
C GLU A 15 -14.61 -1.60 8.48
N GLY A 16 -15.44 -2.57 8.05
CA GLY A 16 -15.26 -3.99 8.36
C GLY A 16 -15.45 -4.38 9.83
N ASP A 17 -16.08 -3.51 10.63
CA ASP A 17 -16.32 -3.64 12.08
C ASP A 17 -17.46 -4.61 12.42
N ARG A 18 -18.03 -5.30 11.44
CA ARG A 18 -19.14 -6.23 11.61
C ARG A 18 -18.97 -7.48 10.79
N THR A 19 -19.48 -8.59 11.32
CA THR A 19 -19.59 -9.84 10.59
C THR A 19 -20.46 -9.66 9.34
N PRO A 20 -20.04 -10.16 8.17
CA PRO A 20 -20.90 -10.22 7.01
C PRO A 20 -22.17 -11.00 7.35
N GLU A 21 -23.34 -10.40 7.10
CA GLU A 21 -24.63 -11.07 7.36
C GLU A 21 -24.80 -12.33 6.51
N LYS A 22 -24.11 -12.42 5.37
CA LYS A 22 -24.19 -13.53 4.43
C LYS A 22 -22.84 -13.86 3.81
N TYR A 23 -22.45 -15.12 3.95
CA TYR A 23 -21.35 -15.72 3.17
C TYR A 23 -21.90 -16.42 1.94
N ARG A 24 -21.18 -16.34 0.81
CA ARG A 24 -21.57 -17.02 -0.44
C ARG A 24 -21.64 -18.54 -0.26
N ASN A 25 -20.66 -19.11 0.43
CA ASN A 25 -20.66 -20.50 0.85
C ASN A 25 -20.62 -20.58 2.37
N TYR A 26 -21.79 -20.75 2.97
CA TYR A 26 -21.95 -20.82 4.42
C TYR A 26 -21.23 -22.03 5.05
N TRP A 27 -21.27 -23.20 4.40
CA TRP A 27 -20.63 -24.41 4.90
C TRP A 27 -19.12 -24.29 4.99
N LEU A 28 -18.50 -23.74 3.95
CA LEU A 28 -17.06 -23.48 3.95
C LEU A 28 -16.68 -22.47 5.03
N ALA A 29 -17.40 -21.35 5.12
CA ALA A 29 -17.15 -20.33 6.14
C ALA A 29 -17.23 -20.93 7.56
N ARG A 30 -18.27 -21.74 7.83
CA ARG A 30 -18.44 -22.43 9.11
C ARG A 30 -17.30 -23.41 9.41
N ALA A 31 -16.85 -24.18 8.42
CA ALA A 31 -15.71 -25.07 8.58
C ALA A 31 -14.41 -24.29 8.90
N MET A 32 -14.16 -23.18 8.22
CA MET A 32 -12.96 -22.35 8.46
C MET A 32 -12.98 -21.70 9.86
N VAL A 33 -14.15 -21.28 10.37
CA VAL A 33 -14.29 -20.81 11.76
C VAL A 33 -13.98 -21.95 12.74
N ASN A 34 -14.56 -23.13 12.53
CA ASN A 34 -14.33 -24.28 13.42
C ASN A 34 -12.86 -24.75 13.45
N LEU A 35 -12.14 -24.55 12.34
CA LEU A 35 -10.70 -24.83 12.23
C LEU A 35 -9.81 -23.69 12.71
N GLY A 36 -10.39 -22.58 13.21
CA GLY A 36 -9.63 -21.42 13.70
C GLY A 36 -8.90 -20.63 12.62
N MET A 37 -9.29 -20.79 11.35
CA MET A 37 -8.63 -20.13 10.21
C MET A 37 -9.16 -18.72 9.94
N ILE A 38 -10.41 -18.43 10.31
CA ILE A 38 -11.01 -17.10 10.19
C ILE A 38 -11.72 -16.74 11.48
N ASP A 39 -11.79 -15.44 11.76
CA ASP A 39 -12.49 -14.92 12.93
C ASP A 39 -14.01 -15.10 12.79
N SER A 40 -14.65 -15.38 13.94
CA SER A 40 -16.10 -15.53 14.07
C SER A 40 -16.84 -14.20 14.14
N LEU A 41 -16.16 -13.13 14.60
CA LEU A 41 -16.73 -11.78 14.74
C LEU A 41 -16.64 -10.98 13.43
N GLY A 42 -15.91 -11.49 12.45
CA GLY A 42 -15.78 -10.90 11.11
C GLY A 42 -14.88 -9.67 11.06
N TYR A 43 -13.99 -9.49 12.04
CA TYR A 43 -13.05 -8.36 12.09
C TYR A 43 -11.92 -8.44 11.07
N GLY A 44 -11.91 -9.42 10.15
CA GLY A 44 -10.83 -9.59 9.18
C GLY A 44 -10.58 -8.34 8.34
N ILE A 45 -11.65 -7.70 7.84
CA ILE A 45 -11.55 -6.47 7.04
C ILE A 45 -11.06 -5.31 7.93
N HIS A 46 -11.63 -5.15 9.12
CA HIS A 46 -11.23 -4.11 10.06
C HIS A 46 -9.75 -4.23 10.45
N THR A 47 -9.31 -5.44 10.80
CA THR A 47 -7.92 -5.74 11.17
C THR A 47 -6.97 -5.42 10.00
N MET A 48 -7.39 -5.74 8.78
CA MET A 48 -6.63 -5.40 7.57
C MET A 48 -6.51 -3.89 7.37
N TYR A 49 -7.59 -3.13 7.60
CA TYR A 49 -7.60 -1.66 7.51
C TYR A 49 -6.69 -1.03 8.56
N LEU A 50 -6.78 -1.50 9.81
CA LEU A 50 -5.91 -1.05 10.90
C LEU A 50 -4.44 -1.38 10.63
N SER A 51 -4.15 -2.56 10.08
CA SER A 51 -2.79 -2.95 9.71
C SER A 51 -2.18 -2.00 8.68
N GLN A 52 -2.93 -1.64 7.62
CA GLN A 52 -2.47 -0.68 6.62
C GLN A 52 -2.32 0.73 7.20
N ARG A 53 -3.28 1.18 8.01
CA ARG A 53 -3.20 2.46 8.74
C ARG A 53 -1.93 2.55 9.59
N ASN A 54 -1.63 1.51 10.37
CA ASN A 54 -0.46 1.48 11.27
C ASN A 54 0.87 1.51 10.51
N ARG A 55 0.85 1.07 9.25
CA ARG A 55 1.98 1.15 8.32
C ARG A 55 1.99 2.44 7.50
N TYR A 56 1.00 3.31 7.72
CA TYR A 56 0.80 4.55 6.99
C TYR A 56 0.64 4.35 5.48
N PHE A 57 0.12 3.18 5.08
CA PHE A 57 -0.10 2.81 3.69
C PHE A 57 -1.56 3.04 3.29
N PRO A 58 -1.83 3.19 1.98
CA PRO A 58 -3.19 3.24 1.48
C PRO A 58 -4.00 2.01 1.93
N LEU A 59 -5.28 2.25 2.22
CA LEU A 59 -6.16 1.19 2.66
C LEU A 59 -6.45 0.22 1.51
N PRO A 60 -6.82 -1.04 1.79
CA PRO A 60 -7.20 -1.97 0.74
C PRO A 60 -8.52 -1.59 0.08
N ASP A 61 -8.64 -1.82 -1.23
CA ASP A 61 -9.88 -1.57 -1.97
C ASP A 61 -10.15 -2.59 -3.07
N TYR A 62 -11.30 -2.42 -3.73
CA TYR A 62 -11.82 -3.30 -4.76
C TYR A 62 -11.93 -2.61 -6.13
N LEU A 63 -11.21 -1.51 -6.38
CA LEU A 63 -11.38 -0.67 -7.58
C LEU A 63 -11.12 -1.41 -8.90
N LEU A 64 -10.33 -2.48 -8.86
CA LEU A 64 -10.02 -3.33 -10.02
C LEU A 64 -11.01 -4.51 -10.18
N SER A 65 -12.11 -4.53 -9.42
CA SER A 65 -13.11 -5.60 -9.50
C SER A 65 -14.06 -5.41 -10.68
N GLU A 66 -14.52 -6.54 -11.22
CA GLU A 66 -15.49 -6.66 -12.30
C GLU A 66 -16.71 -7.46 -11.82
N PRO A 67 -17.87 -7.44 -12.53
CA PRO A 67 -19.09 -8.11 -12.06
C PRO A 67 -18.93 -9.59 -11.72
N GLN A 68 -18.02 -10.31 -12.40
CA GLN A 68 -17.76 -11.73 -12.17
C GLN A 68 -16.41 -12.01 -11.49
N LYS A 69 -15.67 -10.97 -11.09
CA LYS A 69 -14.32 -11.09 -10.54
C LYS A 69 -14.08 -10.06 -9.45
N VAL A 70 -13.89 -10.52 -8.23
CA VAL A 70 -13.53 -9.65 -7.10
C VAL A 70 -12.01 -9.59 -7.00
N VAL A 71 -11.44 -8.38 -7.04
CA VAL A 71 -10.01 -8.13 -6.89
C VAL A 71 -9.81 -7.24 -5.67
N LEU A 72 -9.17 -7.78 -4.64
CA LEU A 72 -8.71 -7.01 -3.49
C LEU A 72 -7.30 -6.48 -3.77
N GLN A 73 -7.13 -5.16 -3.79
CA GLN A 73 -5.83 -4.52 -3.91
C GLN A 73 -5.29 -4.15 -2.53
N ILE A 74 -4.10 -4.64 -2.18
CA ILE A 74 -3.37 -4.30 -0.95
C ILE A 74 -2.12 -3.54 -1.33
N TYR A 75 -1.90 -2.36 -0.77
CA TYR A 75 -0.79 -1.48 -1.15
C TYR A 75 0.46 -1.75 -0.29
N GLY A 76 1.58 -2.01 -0.95
CA GLY A 76 2.90 -2.14 -0.31
C GLY A 76 3.72 -0.85 -0.27
N HIS A 77 3.17 0.27 -0.70
CA HIS A 77 3.85 1.57 -0.76
C HIS A 77 2.85 2.73 -0.66
N SER A 78 3.35 3.93 -0.35
CA SER A 78 2.58 5.18 -0.38
C SER A 78 2.15 5.54 -1.81
N ILE A 79 0.92 6.03 -1.98
CA ILE A 79 0.47 6.70 -3.22
C ILE A 79 0.67 8.20 -3.09
N ASP A 80 0.19 8.78 -1.98
CA ASP A 80 0.38 10.17 -1.60
C ASP A 80 1.24 10.26 -0.33
N GLU A 81 2.34 11.00 -0.41
CA GLU A 81 3.23 11.20 0.75
C GLU A 81 2.56 12.04 1.84
N ASN A 82 1.70 12.98 1.48
CA ASN A 82 0.99 13.82 2.45
C ASN A 82 0.01 12.99 3.28
N TYR A 83 -0.64 12.00 2.68
CA TYR A 83 -1.46 11.02 3.41
C TYR A 83 -0.64 10.30 4.47
N SER A 84 0.51 9.76 4.08
CA SER A 84 1.37 8.99 4.99
C SER A 84 1.88 9.87 6.14
N LYS A 85 2.33 11.10 5.83
CA LYS A 85 2.79 12.09 6.83
C LYS A 85 1.66 12.49 7.79
N LEU A 86 0.47 12.74 7.27
CA LEU A 86 -0.70 13.10 8.07
C LEU A 86 -1.07 11.99 9.07
N LEU A 87 -1.04 10.72 8.64
CA LEU A 87 -1.32 9.60 9.55
C LEU A 87 -0.25 9.41 10.64
N ILE A 88 1.02 9.72 10.34
CA ILE A 88 2.10 9.68 11.32
C ILE A 88 1.87 10.73 12.42
N GLU A 89 1.43 11.91 12.04
CA GLU A 89 1.25 13.04 12.95
C GLU A 89 -0.05 12.98 13.74
N ARG A 90 -1.13 12.58 13.08
CA ARG A 90 -2.47 12.52 13.68
C ARG A 90 -2.87 11.07 13.94
N LYS A 91 -2.16 10.44 14.89
CA LYS A 91 -2.45 9.07 15.35
C LYS A 91 -3.85 8.94 15.96
N ASP A 92 -4.42 10.05 16.43
CA ASP A 92 -5.76 10.19 17.00
C ASP A 92 -6.90 10.09 15.96
N LEU A 93 -6.61 10.13 14.65
CA LEU A 93 -7.66 10.16 13.64
C LEU A 93 -8.58 8.93 13.75
N PRO A 94 -9.91 9.09 13.73
CA PRO A 94 -10.81 7.96 13.67
C PRO A 94 -10.68 7.27 12.30
N LEU A 95 -10.94 5.96 12.26
CA LEU A 95 -10.80 5.17 11.03
C LEU A 95 -11.67 5.71 9.88
N SER A 96 -12.85 6.25 10.20
CA SER A 96 -13.74 6.94 9.26
C SER A 96 -13.04 8.08 8.49
N HIS A 97 -12.24 8.90 9.18
CA HIS A 97 -11.49 9.99 8.54
C HIS A 97 -10.35 9.45 7.69
N VAL A 98 -9.66 8.41 8.16
CA VAL A 98 -8.60 7.72 7.41
C VAL A 98 -9.14 7.15 6.09
N ILE A 99 -10.35 6.57 6.12
CA ILE A 99 -11.04 6.06 4.92
C ILE A 99 -11.37 7.20 3.95
N LEU A 100 -11.89 8.33 4.43
CA LEU A 100 -12.20 9.47 3.56
C LEU A 100 -10.94 10.09 2.93
N LEU A 101 -9.85 10.20 3.70
CA LEU A 101 -8.56 10.65 3.20
C LEU A 101 -7.97 9.67 2.17
N ASP A 102 -8.14 8.37 2.38
CA ASP A 102 -7.73 7.33 1.43
C ASP A 102 -8.52 7.41 0.11
N ARG A 103 -9.81 7.75 0.17
CA ARG A 103 -10.59 8.04 -1.04
C ARG A 103 -10.03 9.22 -1.82
N ILE A 104 -9.64 10.30 -1.13
CA ILE A 104 -9.06 11.49 -1.78
C ILE A 104 -7.72 11.18 -2.44
N GLN A 105 -6.82 10.44 -1.78
CA GLN A 105 -5.52 10.08 -2.42
C GLN A 105 -5.73 9.25 -3.69
N LYS A 106 -6.75 8.39 -3.71
CA LYS A 106 -7.15 7.56 -4.86
C LYS A 106 -8.01 8.29 -5.89
N LYS A 107 -8.20 9.60 -5.73
CA LYS A 107 -9.03 10.45 -6.62
C LYS A 107 -10.48 9.97 -6.74
N LEU A 108 -11.01 9.37 -5.68
CA LEU A 108 -12.40 8.97 -5.58
C LEU A 108 -13.24 10.13 -5.04
N LEU A 109 -14.48 10.22 -5.53
CA LEU A 109 -15.43 11.23 -5.06
C LEU A 109 -15.81 10.97 -3.59
N ILE A 110 -15.93 12.07 -2.85
CA ILE A 110 -16.51 12.11 -1.51
C ILE A 110 -17.69 13.08 -1.50
N THR A 111 -18.59 12.94 -0.54
CA THR A 111 -19.76 13.82 -0.42
C THR A 111 -19.33 15.22 0.05
N ASN A 112 -20.20 16.21 -0.14
CA ASN A 112 -19.90 17.58 0.27
C ASN A 112 -19.79 17.69 1.80
N GLU A 113 -20.58 16.89 2.54
CA GLU A 113 -20.57 16.84 4.01
C GLU A 113 -19.24 16.28 4.51
N ALA A 114 -18.77 15.18 3.91
CA ALA A 114 -17.46 14.60 4.21
C ALA A 114 -16.32 15.57 3.91
N ALA A 115 -16.37 16.28 2.78
CA ALA A 115 -15.37 17.29 2.43
C ALA A 115 -15.39 18.47 3.41
N SER A 116 -16.57 18.92 3.84
CA SER A 116 -16.72 19.99 4.82
C SER A 116 -16.14 19.60 6.18
N LEU A 117 -16.42 18.38 6.63
CA LEU A 117 -15.87 17.81 7.86
C LEU A 117 -14.34 17.80 7.85
N LEU A 118 -13.74 17.18 6.83
CA LEU A 118 -12.29 17.10 6.69
C LEU A 118 -11.63 18.48 6.57
N ARG A 119 -12.30 19.43 5.90
CA ARG A 119 -11.80 20.81 5.77
C ARG A 119 -11.84 21.56 7.10
N LYS A 120 -12.89 21.37 7.91
CA LYS A 120 -13.00 21.97 9.25
C LYS A 120 -11.85 21.52 10.15
N GLU A 121 -11.43 20.26 10.01
CA GLU A 121 -10.28 19.69 10.71
C GLU A 121 -8.92 19.97 10.04
N LYS A 122 -8.91 20.75 8.94
CA LYS A 122 -7.71 21.10 8.17
C LYS A 122 -6.94 19.90 7.62
N LEU A 123 -7.63 18.79 7.37
CA LEU A 123 -7.01 17.55 6.85
C LEU A 123 -6.91 17.54 5.32
N ILE A 124 -7.67 18.41 4.64
CA ILE A 124 -7.73 18.47 3.17
C ILE A 124 -7.66 19.91 2.67
N GLU A 125 -7.17 20.05 1.46
CA GLU A 125 -7.08 21.30 0.70
C GLU A 125 -7.76 21.15 -0.68
N GLY A 126 -7.87 22.27 -1.39
CA GLY A 126 -8.48 22.33 -2.72
C GLY A 126 -9.99 22.55 -2.72
N ARG A 127 -10.59 22.46 -3.91
CA ARG A 127 -12.01 22.76 -4.17
C ARG A 127 -12.59 21.66 -5.04
N LYS A 128 -13.90 21.43 -4.92
CA LYS A 128 -14.63 20.46 -5.75
C LYS A 128 -14.33 20.69 -7.24
N PRO A 129 -14.05 19.63 -8.02
CA PRO A 129 -13.97 18.22 -7.64
C PRO A 129 -12.57 17.77 -7.14
N ASN A 130 -11.58 18.65 -7.14
CA ASN A 130 -10.17 18.35 -6.91
C ASN A 130 -9.74 18.65 -5.48
N TYR A 131 -9.89 17.65 -4.61
CA TYR A 131 -9.37 17.67 -3.24
C TYR A 131 -7.99 17.01 -3.16
N PHE A 132 -7.18 17.47 -2.21
CA PHE A 132 -5.87 16.93 -1.89
C PHE A 132 -5.73 16.77 -0.38
N VAL A 133 -4.93 15.80 0.06
CA VAL A 133 -4.57 15.71 1.47
C VAL A 133 -3.70 16.92 1.80
N ALA A 134 -4.03 17.61 2.89
CA ALA A 134 -3.33 18.83 3.28
C ALA A 134 -1.83 18.54 3.47
N ALA A 135 -1.00 19.48 3.01
CA ALA A 135 0.44 19.36 3.21
C ALA A 135 0.74 19.56 4.70
N SER A 136 1.34 18.56 5.34
CA SER A 136 1.84 18.77 6.68
C SER A 136 3.19 19.49 6.65
N VAL A 137 3.32 20.49 7.54
CA VAL A 137 4.53 21.31 7.71
C VAL A 137 5.56 20.62 8.61
N ALA A 138 5.21 19.54 9.32
CA ALA A 138 5.92 19.25 10.55
C ALA A 138 7.38 18.79 10.38
N ASP A 139 8.18 19.27 11.32
CA ASP A 139 9.57 18.91 11.57
C ASP A 139 9.74 17.39 11.77
N VAL A 140 10.97 16.92 11.54
CA VAL A 140 11.33 15.50 11.55
C VAL A 140 11.22 14.94 12.97
N THR A 141 10.12 14.25 13.28
CA THR A 141 9.90 13.51 14.53
C THR A 141 10.45 12.08 14.46
N ASP A 142 10.63 11.41 15.60
CA ASP A 142 11.15 10.04 15.69
C ASP A 142 10.30 9.00 14.95
N ASP A 143 8.97 9.19 14.89
CA ASP A 143 8.07 8.34 14.10
C ASP A 143 8.30 8.51 12.58
N LYS A 144 8.62 9.73 12.12
CA LYS A 144 9.01 10.00 10.72
C LYS A 144 10.36 9.38 10.42
N ALA A 145 11.30 9.47 11.36
CA ALA A 145 12.56 8.78 11.27
C ALA A 145 12.33 7.27 11.16
N ALA A 146 11.43 6.66 11.93
CA ALA A 146 11.09 5.23 11.83
C ALA A 146 10.44 4.85 10.48
N TYR A 147 9.56 5.68 9.91
CA TYR A 147 9.01 5.45 8.56
C TYR A 147 10.09 5.55 7.48
N ILE A 148 10.91 6.60 7.52
CA ILE A 148 12.08 6.75 6.63
C ILE A 148 13.04 5.59 6.85
N ARG A 149 13.25 5.14 8.09
CA ARG A 149 14.13 4.03 8.45
C ARG A 149 13.58 2.71 7.92
N ASN A 150 12.29 2.43 8.02
CA ASN A 150 11.67 1.21 7.48
C ASN A 150 11.69 1.19 5.94
N LYS A 151 11.39 2.33 5.30
CA LYS A 151 11.54 2.48 3.83
C LYS A 151 13.01 2.37 3.40
N ALA A 152 13.92 2.95 4.17
CA ALA A 152 15.35 2.86 3.95
C ALA A 152 15.91 1.47 4.28
N PHE A 153 15.32 0.70 5.19
CA PHE A 153 15.71 -0.67 5.51
C PHE A 153 15.37 -1.61 4.36
N ASP A 154 14.19 -1.46 3.75
CA ASP A 154 13.85 -2.20 2.52
C ASP A 154 14.87 -1.90 1.42
N ASP A 155 15.14 -0.62 1.15
CA ASP A 155 16.08 -0.23 0.10
C ASP A 155 17.54 -0.60 0.44
N ALA A 156 17.97 -0.45 1.69
CA ALA A 156 19.31 -0.85 2.15
C ALA A 156 19.50 -2.36 2.05
N HIS A 157 18.50 -3.16 2.45
CA HIS A 157 18.52 -4.60 2.31
C HIS A 157 18.68 -5.02 0.83
N TYR A 158 17.94 -4.40 -0.09
CA TYR A 158 18.12 -4.67 -1.53
C TYR A 158 19.51 -4.22 -2.04
N LYS A 159 20.02 -3.07 -1.58
CA LYS A 159 21.38 -2.61 -1.92
C LYS A 159 22.44 -3.59 -1.43
N ASP A 160 22.30 -4.12 -0.22
CA ASP A 160 23.25 -5.08 0.37
C ASP A 160 23.21 -6.44 -0.32
N MET A 161 22.04 -6.90 -0.77
CA MET A 161 21.92 -8.08 -1.63
C MET A 161 22.67 -7.90 -2.94
N VAL A 162 22.54 -6.73 -3.58
CA VAL A 162 23.27 -6.42 -4.83
C VAL A 162 24.79 -6.38 -4.59
N VAL A 163 25.24 -5.73 -3.51
CA VAL A 163 26.68 -5.71 -3.16
C VAL A 163 27.20 -7.12 -2.88
N SER A 164 26.45 -7.94 -2.14
CA SER A 164 26.83 -9.32 -1.82
C SER A 164 26.95 -10.18 -3.08
N TYR A 165 26.00 -10.03 -4.01
CA TYR A 165 26.04 -10.66 -5.32
C TYR A 165 27.29 -10.24 -6.11
N LEU A 166 27.55 -8.93 -6.20
CA LEU A 166 28.70 -8.40 -6.92
C LEU A 166 30.04 -8.78 -6.28
N LYS A 167 30.13 -8.89 -4.95
CA LYS A 167 31.33 -9.40 -4.27
C LYS A 167 31.60 -10.86 -4.61
N LYS A 168 30.55 -11.68 -4.69
CA LYS A 168 30.64 -13.12 -4.98
C LYS A 168 30.92 -13.41 -6.47
N PHE A 169 30.22 -12.74 -7.37
CA PHE A 169 30.26 -13.02 -8.82
C PHE A 169 31.07 -11.99 -9.64
N LYS A 170 31.65 -10.98 -8.99
CA LYS A 170 32.52 -9.90 -9.53
C LYS A 170 31.83 -8.92 -10.48
N LYS A 171 30.85 -9.35 -11.26
CA LYS A 171 30.07 -8.52 -12.17
C LYS A 171 28.64 -9.03 -12.28
N ALA A 172 27.70 -8.14 -12.57
CA ALA A 172 26.32 -8.50 -12.87
C ALA A 172 25.76 -7.63 -13.99
N ASN A 173 25.05 -8.22 -14.95
CA ASN A 173 24.28 -7.44 -15.90
C ASN A 173 22.94 -7.00 -15.28
N ARG A 174 22.24 -6.10 -15.97
CA ARG A 174 20.97 -5.55 -15.48
C ARG A 174 19.91 -6.62 -15.23
N MET A 175 19.82 -7.61 -16.11
CA MET A 175 18.82 -8.68 -16.07
C MET A 175 19.07 -9.64 -14.90
N GLU A 176 20.33 -9.94 -14.60
CA GLU A 176 20.71 -10.75 -13.44
C GLU A 176 20.29 -10.10 -12.12
N ILE A 177 20.47 -8.77 -11.99
CA ILE A 177 20.05 -8.03 -10.80
C ILE A 177 18.51 -7.96 -10.73
N GLU A 178 17.83 -7.78 -11.86
CA GLU A 178 16.37 -7.86 -11.90
C GLU A 178 15.89 -9.23 -11.45
N ASN A 179 16.48 -10.33 -11.94
CA ASN A 179 16.12 -11.69 -11.53
C ASN A 179 16.41 -11.96 -10.05
N LEU A 180 17.47 -11.37 -9.49
CA LEU A 180 17.81 -11.48 -8.07
C LEU A 180 16.76 -10.80 -7.17
N LEU A 181 16.32 -9.59 -7.55
CA LEU A 181 15.47 -8.75 -6.70
C LEU A 181 13.98 -8.96 -6.95
N THR A 182 13.55 -9.21 -8.19
CA THR A 182 12.12 -9.32 -8.58
C THR A 182 11.31 -10.32 -7.73
N PRO A 183 11.83 -11.50 -7.35
CA PRO A 183 11.14 -12.44 -6.46
C PRO A 183 11.06 -11.99 -5.00
N LYS A 184 11.82 -10.96 -4.62
CA LYS A 184 11.87 -10.40 -3.25
C LYS A 184 11.15 -9.06 -3.16
N LEU A 185 10.90 -8.41 -4.29
CA LEU A 185 10.05 -7.23 -4.38
C LEU A 185 8.59 -7.62 -4.21
N SER A 186 7.83 -6.75 -3.56
CA SER A 186 6.39 -6.93 -3.35
C SER A 186 5.67 -7.36 -4.63
N ASP A 187 4.90 -8.44 -4.53
CA ASP A 187 4.11 -9.00 -5.64
C ASP A 187 2.95 -8.10 -6.09
N VAL A 188 2.70 -7.02 -5.34
CA VAL A 188 1.75 -5.95 -5.69
C VAL A 188 2.28 -5.09 -6.84
N LEU A 189 3.60 -5.03 -7.02
CA LEU A 189 4.23 -4.23 -8.09
C LEU A 189 4.09 -4.97 -9.42
N SER A 190 3.60 -4.27 -10.46
CA SER A 190 3.67 -4.77 -11.84
C SER A 190 5.11 -4.97 -12.30
N ASP A 191 5.34 -5.79 -13.32
CA ASP A 191 6.68 -6.03 -13.87
C ASP A 191 7.40 -4.73 -14.26
N LYS A 192 6.65 -3.75 -14.78
CA LYS A 192 7.17 -2.43 -15.08
C LYS A 192 7.62 -1.69 -13.81
N GLN A 193 6.80 -1.68 -12.77
CA GLN A 193 7.13 -1.04 -11.49
C GLN A 193 8.29 -1.74 -10.77
N LYS A 194 8.37 -3.08 -10.84
CA LYS A 194 9.51 -3.84 -10.33
C LYS A 194 10.80 -3.43 -11.07
N LYS A 195 10.77 -3.37 -12.40
CA LYS A 195 11.92 -2.89 -13.21
C LYS A 195 12.31 -1.45 -12.86
N ASP A 196 11.35 -0.54 -12.75
CA ASP A 196 11.59 0.86 -12.38
C ASP A 196 12.20 0.97 -10.97
N LYS A 197 11.73 0.17 -10.01
CA LYS A 197 12.30 0.14 -8.65
C LYS A 197 13.76 -0.33 -8.66
N VAL A 198 14.07 -1.43 -9.37
CA VAL A 198 15.45 -1.90 -9.52
C VAL A 198 16.30 -0.84 -10.23
N LYS A 199 15.75 -0.08 -11.20
CA LYS A 199 16.49 0.95 -11.94
C LYS A 199 16.90 2.10 -11.02
N ASN A 200 15.95 2.59 -10.24
CA ASN A 200 16.17 3.66 -9.27
C ASN A 200 17.16 3.23 -8.19
N LEU A 201 17.08 1.97 -7.73
CA LEU A 201 18.03 1.40 -6.76
C LEU A 201 19.48 1.45 -7.28
N LEU A 202 19.73 0.96 -8.50
CA LEU A 202 21.08 0.96 -9.09
C LEU A 202 21.59 2.38 -9.37
N GLN A 203 20.72 3.29 -9.80
CA GLN A 203 21.09 4.70 -9.98
C GLN A 203 21.52 5.32 -8.64
N SER A 204 20.78 5.05 -7.55
CA SER A 204 21.17 5.49 -6.22
C SER A 204 22.51 4.89 -5.79
N MET A 205 22.74 3.59 -5.95
CA MET A 205 24.01 2.95 -5.58
C MET A 205 25.21 3.49 -6.38
N ARG A 206 25.00 3.87 -7.64
CA ARG A 206 26.02 4.53 -8.46
C ARG A 206 26.34 5.93 -7.96
N LYS A 207 25.32 6.73 -7.60
CA LYS A 207 25.50 8.05 -7.00
C LYS A 207 26.25 7.96 -5.66
N ASP A 208 25.94 6.93 -4.88
CA ASP A 208 26.58 6.63 -3.58
C ASP A 208 27.99 6.02 -3.73
N LYS A 209 28.52 5.90 -4.95
CA LYS A 209 29.83 5.30 -5.28
C LYS A 209 30.05 3.87 -4.73
N LYS A 210 28.98 3.10 -4.53
CA LYS A 210 29.07 1.68 -4.12
C LYS A 210 29.29 0.74 -5.31
N ILE A 211 28.82 1.13 -6.50
CA ILE A 211 28.94 0.37 -7.74
C ILE A 211 29.27 1.29 -8.90
N ARG A 212 29.88 0.75 -9.94
CA ARG A 212 30.09 1.43 -11.23
C ARG A 212 29.63 0.56 -12.39
N LEU A 213 29.36 1.21 -13.52
CA LEU A 213 29.06 0.55 -14.77
C LEU A 213 30.35 0.38 -15.58
N ALA A 214 30.73 -0.85 -15.91
CA ALA A 214 31.87 -1.20 -16.74
C ALA A 214 31.39 -2.11 -17.89
N ASN A 215 31.45 -1.59 -19.13
CA ASN A 215 31.09 -2.35 -20.34
C ASN A 215 29.72 -3.06 -20.26
N ARG A 216 28.67 -2.33 -19.83
CA ARG A 216 27.28 -2.82 -19.61
C ARG A 216 27.09 -3.76 -18.41
N TYR A 217 28.12 -4.01 -17.61
CA TYR A 217 28.02 -4.75 -16.35
C TYR A 217 28.17 -3.80 -15.16
N TRP A 218 27.41 -4.07 -14.10
CA TRP A 218 27.62 -3.48 -12.79
C TRP A 218 28.73 -4.23 -12.08
N VAL A 219 29.64 -3.50 -11.46
CA VAL A 219 30.71 -4.02 -10.61
C VAL A 219 30.73 -3.24 -9.31
N SER A 220 31.03 -3.92 -8.20
CA SER A 220 31.26 -3.23 -6.92
C SER A 220 32.52 -2.38 -7.04
N ILE A 221 32.49 -1.19 -6.42
CA ILE A 221 33.67 -0.36 -6.20
C ILE A 221 34.37 -0.85 -4.94
#